data_AF-A0A1N7GHF9-F1
#
_entry.id   AF-A0A1N7GHF9-F1
#
_cell.length_a   1.000
_cell.length_b   1.000
_cell.length_c   1.000
_cell.angle_alpha   90.00
_cell.angle_beta   90.00
_cell.angle_gamma   90.00
#
_symmetry.space_group_name_H-M   'P 1'
#
loop_
_entity.id
_entity.type
_entity.pdbx_description
1 polymer ?
#
loop_
_entity_poly.entity_id
_entity_poly.type
_entity_poly.pdbx_seq_one_letter_code
_entity_poly.pdbx_strand_id
1 'polypeptide(L)' 'MSGTSLGGQRAAVTNKKRHGADFYKCIGARGGRNGSTGGFASTVIGKDGLTGSERARLVGAKGGRIGRRGKQVKKEVI' A
#
# COMPACT_ATOMS: atom_id res chain seq x y z
N MET A 1 -15.72 1.08 -11.34
CA MET A 1 -14.49 1.70 -11.85
C MET A 1 -13.44 1.65 -10.75
N SER A 2 -12.22 1.18 -11.05
CA SER A 2 -11.12 1.20 -10.08
C SER A 2 -10.71 2.63 -9.77
N GLY A 3 -10.42 2.92 -8.51
CA GLY A 3 -9.99 4.26 -8.08
C GLY A 3 -11.11 5.26 -7.78
N THR A 4 -12.39 4.89 -7.92
CA THR A 4 -13.52 5.73 -7.50
C THR A 4 -14.07 5.30 -6.14
N SER A 5 -14.66 6.24 -5.39
CA SER A 5 -15.26 5.97 -4.08
C SER A 5 -16.31 4.85 -4.14
N LEU A 6 -17.15 4.86 -5.18
CA LEU A 6 -18.15 3.81 -5.42
C LEU A 6 -17.51 2.44 -5.67
N GLY A 7 -16.41 2.40 -6.42
CA GLY A 7 -15.63 1.18 -6.63
C GLY A 7 -15.07 0.62 -5.31
N GLY A 8 -14.57 1.51 -4.45
CA GLY A 8 -14.07 1.17 -3.12
C GLY A 8 -15.14 0.55 -2.22
N GLN A 9 -16.35 1.13 -2.19
CA GLN A 9 -17.47 0.59 -1.42
C GLN A 9 -17.87 -0.82 -1.88
N ARG A 10 -17.98 -1.05 -3.19
CA ARG A 10 -18.29 -2.38 -3.75
C ARG A 10 -17.21 -3.41 -3.41
N ALA A 11 -15.94 -3.00 -3.45
CA ALA A 11 -14.83 -3.86 -3.04
C ALA A 11 -14.89 -4.21 -1.54
N ALA A 12 -15.19 -3.23 -0.68
CA ALA A 12 -15.33 -3.45 0.75
C ALA A 12 -16.44 -4.46 1.08
N VAL A 13 -17.60 -4.37 0.43
CA VAL A 13 -18.70 -5.33 0.57
C VAL A 13 -18.25 -6.73 0.15
N THR A 14 -17.62 -6.85 -1.02
CA THR A 14 -17.13 -8.13 -1.53
C THR A 14 -16.11 -8.77 -0.60
N ASN A 15 -15.15 -7.99 -0.09
CA ASN A 15 -14.11 -8.48 0.81
C ASN A 15 -14.67 -8.93 2.17
N LYS A 16 -15.61 -8.16 2.74
CA LYS A 16 -16.31 -8.54 3.98
C LYS A 16 -17.14 -9.82 3.78
N LYS A 17 -17.78 -9.99 2.62
CA LYS A 17 -18.53 -11.22 2.31
C LYS A 17 -17.61 -12.44 2.17
N ARG A 18 -16.42 -12.27 1.58
CA ARG A 18 -15.46 -13.36 1.35
C ARG A 18 -14.66 -13.76 2.59
N HIS A 19 -14.30 -12.80 3.42
CA HIS A 19 -13.33 -12.99 4.50
C HIS A 19 -13.88 -12.68 5.90
N GLY A 20 -15.17 -12.34 6.00
CA GLY A 20 -15.85 -12.01 7.25
C GLY A 20 -15.85 -10.51 7.57
N ALA A 21 -16.71 -10.12 8.52
CA ALA A 21 -16.87 -8.73 8.94
C ALA A 21 -15.58 -8.14 9.54
N ASP A 22 -14.80 -8.96 10.24
CA ASP A 22 -13.56 -8.57 10.90
C ASP A 22 -12.35 -8.45 9.97
N PHE A 23 -12.51 -8.70 8.66
CA PHE A 23 -11.40 -8.75 7.70
C PHE A 23 -10.43 -7.55 7.82
N TYR A 24 -10.96 -6.33 7.80
CA TYR A 24 -10.14 -5.11 7.89
C TYR A 24 -9.56 -4.88 9.29
N LYS A 25 -10.29 -5.27 10.35
CA LYS A 25 -9.83 -5.18 11.74
C LYS A 25 -8.61 -6.08 11.97
N CYS A 26 -8.68 -7.32 11.51
CA CYS A 26 -7.60 -8.29 11.61
C CYS A 26 -6.36 -7.86 10.84
N ILE A 27 -6.52 -7.33 9.61
CA ILE A 27 -5.40 -6.83 8.81
C ILE A 27 -4.74 -5.62 9.48
N GLY A 28 -5.54 -4.66 9.97
CA GLY A 28 -5.04 -3.48 10.68
C GLY A 28 -4.25 -3.85 11.94
N ALA A 29 -4.79 -4.76 12.76
CA ALA A 29 -4.13 -5.22 13.98
C ALA A 29 -2.79 -5.92 13.72
N ARG A 30 -2.73 -6.82 12.72
CA ARG A 30 -1.46 -7.46 12.30
C ARG A 30 -0.44 -6.43 11.81
N GLY A 31 -0.90 -5.46 10.99
CA GLY A 31 -0.04 -4.39 10.49
C GLY A 31 0.53 -3.53 11.61
N GLY A 32 -0.30 -3.12 12.57
CA GLY A 32 0.13 -2.33 13.72
C GLY A 32 1.10 -3.08 14.63
N ARG A 33 0.85 -4.37 14.90
CA ARG A 33 1.74 -5.21 15.72
C ARG A 33 3.12 -5.42 15.07
N ASN A 34 3.15 -5.58 13.75
CA ASN A 34 4.40 -5.82 13.01
C ASN A 34 5.15 -4.53 12.65
N GLY A 35 4.46 -3.39 12.58
CA GLY A 35 5.05 -2.10 12.23
C GLY A 35 5.70 -1.44 13.44
N SER A 36 7.03 -1.52 13.56
CA SER A 36 7.77 -0.97 14.70
C SER A 36 8.52 0.34 14.42
N THR A 37 8.22 1.01 13.30
CA THR A 37 9.11 2.03 12.72
C THR A 37 8.42 3.35 12.37
N GLY A 38 7.19 3.57 12.83
CA GLY A 38 6.45 4.83 12.59
C GLY A 38 5.88 5.01 11.17
N GLY A 39 6.15 4.09 10.24
CA GLY A 39 5.64 4.13 8.86
C GLY A 39 6.51 4.94 7.88
N PHE A 40 6.04 5.08 6.65
CA PHE A 40 6.78 5.69 5.53
C PHE A 40 6.79 7.23 5.53
N ALA A 41 5.94 7.86 6.35
CA ALA A 41 5.91 9.31 6.52
C ALA A 41 6.54 9.77 7.85
N SER A 42 7.13 8.83 8.60
CA SER A 42 7.78 9.12 9.88
C SER A 42 9.10 9.87 9.68
N THR A 43 9.34 10.88 10.49
CA THR A 43 10.64 11.55 10.63
C THR A 43 11.57 10.83 11.60
N VAL A 44 11.03 9.92 12.42
CA VAL A 44 11.81 9.11 13.38
C VAL A 44 12.60 8.03 12.63
N ILE A 45 13.87 7.88 13.00
CA ILE A 45 14.75 6.83 12.50
C ILE A 45 14.30 5.48 13.08
N GLY A 46 13.99 4.54 12.19
CA GLY A 46 13.61 3.19 12.58
C GLY A 46 14.80 2.32 13.00
N LYS A 47 14.51 1.08 13.42
CA LYS A 47 15.53 0.07 13.78
C LYS A 47 16.49 -0.28 12.64
N ASP A 48 16.07 0.00 11.41
CA ASP A 48 16.82 -0.15 10.16
C ASP A 48 17.75 1.04 9.87
N GLY A 49 17.82 2.05 10.75
CA GLY A 49 18.69 3.21 10.58
C GLY A 49 18.19 4.22 9.55
N LEU A 50 16.97 4.05 9.04
CA LEU A 50 16.37 4.90 8.01
C LEU A 50 15.20 5.71 8.57
N THR A 51 15.03 6.92 8.05
CA THR A 51 13.76 7.66 8.18
C THR A 51 12.66 6.98 7.37
N GLY A 52 11.39 7.30 7.68
CA GLY A 52 10.25 6.77 6.94
C GLY A 52 10.33 7.08 5.45
N SER A 53 10.70 8.31 5.10
CA SER A 53 10.80 8.80 3.72
C SER A 53 11.88 8.07 2.92
N GLU A 54 13.07 7.87 3.50
CA GLU A 54 14.17 7.14 2.86
C GLU A 54 13.78 5.69 2.58
N ARG A 55 13.13 5.06 3.55
CA ARG A 55 12.64 3.70 3.39
C ARG A 55 11.60 3.59 2.28
N ALA A 56 10.65 4.53 2.23
CA ALA A 56 9.62 4.58 1.20
C ALA A 56 10.24 4.62 -0.20
N ARG A 57 11.29 5.44 -0.37
CA ARG A 57 12.05 5.56 -1.62
C ARG A 57 12.71 4.25 -2.01
N LEU A 58 13.40 3.59 -1.09
CA LEU A 58 14.11 2.33 -1.36
C LEU A 58 13.14 1.19 -1.73
N VAL A 59 12.09 0.99 -0.93
CA VAL A 59 11.12 -0.09 -1.19
C VAL A 59 10.27 0.19 -2.42
N GLY A 60 9.92 1.45 -2.67
CA GLY A 60 9.21 1.88 -3.88
C GLY A 60 10.02 1.61 -5.14
N ALA A 61 11.31 1.97 -5.15
CA ALA A 61 12.21 1.70 -6.26
C ALA A 61 12.38 0.18 -6.50
N LYS A 62 12.53 -0.61 -5.43
CA LYS A 62 12.60 -2.08 -5.53
C LYS A 62 11.32 -2.67 -6.13
N GLY A 63 10.15 -2.21 -5.67
CA GLY A 63 8.85 -2.65 -6.18
C GLY A 63 8.63 -2.28 -7.65
N GLY A 64 9.04 -1.08 -8.05
CA GLY A 64 8.99 -0.65 -9.45
C GLY A 64 9.90 -1.47 -10.37
N ARG A 65 11.09 -1.84 -9.89
CA ARG A 65 12.05 -2.66 -10.67
C ARG A 65 11.60 -4.12 -10.82
N ILE A 66 11.04 -4.72 -9.77
CA ILE A 66 10.59 -6.13 -9.78
C ILE A 66 9.20 -6.27 -10.43
N GLY A 67 8.40 -5.20 -10.42
CA GLY A 67 7.04 -5.19 -10.93
C GLY A 67 6.95 -5.59 -12.41
N ARG A 68 6.02 -6.49 -12.71
CA ARG A 68 5.73 -6.93 -14.10
C ARG A 68 4.90 -5.93 -14.91
N ARG A 69 4.39 -4.86 -14.28
CA ARG A 69 3.67 -3.80 -14.99
C ARG A 69 4.70 -2.97 -15.76
N GLY A 70 4.66 -3.07 -17.09
CA GLY A 70 5.49 -2.25 -17.97
C GLY A 70 5.26 -0.76 -17.73
N LYS A 71 6.26 0.06 -18.09
CA LYS A 71 6.14 1.51 -18.01
C LYS A 71 4.99 1.98 -18.91
N GLN A 72 4.09 2.78 -18.36
CA GLN A 72 3.03 3.38 -19.17
C GLN A 72 3.66 4.32 -20.20
N VAL A 73 3.53 3.97 -21.48
CA VAL A 73 3.94 4.84 -22.59
C VAL A 73 2.82 5.87 -22.79
N LYS A 74 3.17 7.16 -22.82
CA LYS A 74 2.20 8.20 -23.19
C LYS A 74 1.83 7.97 -24.65
N LYS A 75 0.55 7.74 -24.93
CA LYS A 75 0.06 7.81 -26.31
C LYS A 75 -0.05 9.29 -26.66
N GLU A 76 0.68 9.71 -27.69
CA GLU A 76 0.41 10.99 -28.33
C GLU A 76 -1.00 10.90 -28.93
N VAL A 77 -1.83 11.88 -28.58
CA VAL A 77 -3.18 12.01 -29.11
C VAL A 77 -3.00 12.64 -30.49
N ILE A 78 -3.33 11.87 -31.54
CA ILE A 78 -3.48 12.38 -32.91
C ILE A 78 -4.86 12.98 -33.05
#